data_AF-A0A938SS90-F1
#
_entry.id   AF-A0A938SS90-F1
#
_cell.length_a   1.000
_cell.length_b   1.000
_cell.length_c   1.000
_cell.angle_alpha   90.00
_cell.angle_beta   90.00
_cell.angle_gamma   90.00
#
_symmetry.space_group_name_H-M   'P 1'
#
loop_
_entity.id
_entity.type
_entity.pdbx_description
1 polymer ?
#
loop_
_entity_poly.entity_id
_entity_poly.type
_entity_poly.pdbx_seq_one_letter_code
_entity_poly.pdbx_strand_id
1 'polypeptide(L)'
;MPRRRQLVLMNPSDGGPATLGALKDLRATLGRYNTGGDGTGPDAGGVEILHGPGFTCEVATAQPVVQQVLVSLLDEDIAWPVLSRLCKAEKWKMMDVETGRMFG
;
A
#
# COMPACT_ATOMS: atom_id res chain seq x y z
N MET A 1 -0.88 -16.76 16.68
CA MET A 1 -1.36 -15.38 16.40
C MET A 1 -2.26 -15.45 15.18
N PRO A 2 -3.43 -14.79 15.17
CA PRO A 2 -4.28 -14.78 13.98
C PRO A 2 -3.52 -14.19 12.80
N ARG A 3 -3.70 -14.78 11.61
CA ARG A 3 -3.05 -14.33 10.38
C ARG A 3 -3.60 -12.94 10.04
N ARG A 4 -2.72 -11.95 9.89
CA ARG A 4 -3.13 -10.59 9.51
C ARG A 4 -3.58 -10.61 8.05
N ARG A 5 -4.73 -10.01 7.79
CA ARG A 5 -5.26 -9.89 6.42
C ARG A 5 -4.33 -9.01 5.60
N GLN A 6 -3.94 -9.50 4.43
CA GLN A 6 -3.04 -8.80 3.51
C GLN A 6 -3.76 -8.38 2.25
N LEU A 7 -3.50 -7.14 1.82
CA LEU A 7 -4.01 -6.55 0.60
C LEU A 7 -2.83 -6.15 -0.29
N VAL A 8 -3.01 -6.20 -1.60
CA VAL A 8 -2.09 -5.61 -2.59
C VAL A 8 -2.72 -4.37 -3.15
N LEU A 9 -2.11 -3.22 -2.93
CA LEU A 9 -2.48 -1.96 -3.58
C LEU A 9 -1.84 -1.91 -4.96
N MET A 10 -2.64 -1.60 -5.99
CA MET A 10 -2.18 -1.55 -7.38
C MET A 10 -3.01 -0.57 -8.20
N ASN A 11 -2.44 -0.09 -9.31
CA ASN A 11 -3.18 0.71 -10.29
C ASN A 11 -3.80 -0.24 -11.34
N PRO A 12 -5.13 -0.26 -11.51
CA PRO A 12 -5.77 -1.08 -12.54
C PRO A 12 -5.44 -0.54 -13.93
N SER A 13 -4.84 -1.36 -14.80
CA SER A 13 -4.76 -1.06 -16.23
C SER A 13 -5.19 -2.25 -17.07
N ASP A 14 -5.67 -1.97 -18.28
CA ASP A 14 -6.25 -2.96 -19.21
C ASP A 14 -5.23 -4.01 -19.71
N GLY A 15 -3.96 -3.95 -19.30
CA GLY A 15 -2.90 -4.88 -19.71
C GLY A 15 -1.98 -5.39 -18.60
N GLY A 16 -2.28 -5.14 -17.32
CA GLY A 16 -1.45 -5.55 -16.17
C GLY A 16 -1.45 -4.50 -15.04
N PRO A 17 -0.70 -4.73 -13.95
CA PRO A 17 -0.57 -3.72 -12.89
C PRO A 17 0.16 -2.49 -13.44
N ALA A 18 -0.57 -1.39 -13.60
CA ALA A 18 0.04 -0.11 -13.91
C ALA A 18 0.85 0.40 -12.71
N THR A 19 1.73 1.36 -12.98
CA THR A 19 2.50 2.00 -11.93
C THR A 19 1.62 2.79 -10.96
N LEU A 20 1.95 2.71 -9.66
CA LEU A 20 1.47 3.59 -8.60
C LEU A 20 2.22 4.94 -8.57
N GLY A 21 3.23 5.10 -9.43
CA GLY A 21 4.07 6.29 -9.56
C GLY A 21 5.52 6.04 -9.14
N ALA A 22 6.32 7.11 -9.15
CA ALA A 22 7.67 7.06 -8.59
C ALA A 22 7.62 6.92 -7.07
N LEU A 23 8.61 6.27 -6.46
CA LEU A 23 8.67 6.03 -5.02
C LEU A 23 8.48 7.32 -4.19
N LYS A 24 9.07 8.43 -4.63
CA LYS A 24 8.93 9.74 -3.97
C LYS A 24 7.48 10.25 -3.99
N ASP A 25 6.76 10.02 -5.09
CA ASP A 25 5.40 10.51 -5.30
C ASP A 25 4.42 9.61 -4.55
N LEU A 26 4.66 8.30 -4.54
CA LEU A 26 3.95 7.34 -3.69
C LEU A 26 4.04 7.74 -2.21
N ARG A 27 5.24 8.03 -1.69
CA ARG A 27 5.43 8.49 -0.31
C ARG A 27 4.66 9.79 -0.03
N ALA A 28 4.73 10.75 -0.96
CA ALA A 28 4.01 12.01 -0.82
C ALA A 28 2.48 11.80 -0.83
N THR A 29 1.97 10.90 -1.66
CA THR A 29 0.55 10.54 -1.73
C THR A 29 0.10 9.84 -0.45
N LEU A 30 0.82 8.80 -0.01
CA LEU A 30 0.54 8.08 1.24
C LEU A 30 0.61 9.01 2.47
N GLY A 31 1.53 9.97 2.49
CA GLY A 31 1.65 10.98 3.54
C GLY A 31 0.37 11.81 3.74
N ARG A 32 -0.40 12.07 2.68
CA ARG A 32 -1.71 12.77 2.77
C ARG A 32 -2.77 11.98 3.54
N TYR A 33 -2.53 10.69 3.76
CA TYR A 33 -3.37 9.75 4.49
C TYR A 33 -2.72 9.31 5.81
N ASN A 34 -1.85 10.15 6.38
CA ASN A 34 -1.11 9.87 7.62
C ASN A 34 -0.31 8.56 7.56
N THR A 35 0.24 8.23 6.39
CA THR A 35 1.05 7.04 6.18
C THR A 35 2.48 7.43 5.84
N GLY A 36 3.44 7.04 6.66
CA GLY A 36 4.85 7.42 6.50
C GLY A 36 5.82 6.48 7.23
N GLY A 37 7.11 6.63 6.96
CA GLY A 37 8.15 5.83 7.63
C GLY A 37 8.35 6.24 9.08
N ASP A 38 8.92 5.34 9.88
CA ASP A 38 9.28 5.56 11.28
C ASP A 38 10.70 6.12 11.47
N GLY A 39 11.44 6.33 10.38
CA GLY A 39 12.82 6.82 10.38
C GLY A 39 13.89 5.73 10.32
N THR A 40 13.52 4.45 10.35
CA THR A 40 14.48 3.33 10.19
C THR A 40 15.01 3.19 8.76
N GLY A 41 14.24 3.65 7.77
CA GLY A 41 14.58 3.52 6.36
C GLY A 41 14.37 2.11 5.82
N PRO A 42 14.84 1.80 4.59
CA PRO A 42 14.71 0.47 4.02
C PRO A 42 15.58 -0.56 4.74
N ASP A 43 15.09 -1.80 4.84
CA ASP A 43 15.85 -2.92 5.35
C ASP A 43 16.98 -3.36 4.39
N ALA A 44 17.76 -4.38 4.80
CA ALA A 44 18.82 -4.93 3.96
C ALA A 44 18.32 -5.53 2.62
N GLY A 45 17.03 -5.86 2.53
CA GLY A 45 16.36 -6.32 1.32
C GLY A 45 15.83 -5.20 0.42
N GLY A 46 15.98 -3.94 0.84
CA GLY A 46 15.44 -2.79 0.12
C GLY A 46 13.92 -2.70 0.21
N VAL A 47 13.34 -3.10 1.33
CA VAL A 47 11.92 -2.91 1.66
C VAL A 47 11.81 -1.85 2.74
N GLU A 48 11.00 -0.83 2.50
CA GLU A 48 10.64 0.18 3.50
C GLU A 48 9.24 -0.11 4.04
N ILE A 49 9.10 -0.02 5.37
CA ILE A 49 7.80 -0.12 6.04
C ILE A 49 7.28 1.29 6.30
N LEU A 50 6.10 1.59 5.77
CA LEU A 50 5.34 2.80 6.06
C LEU A 50 4.18 2.45 6.99
N HIS A 51 3.95 3.25 8.01
CA HIS A 51 2.94 3.04 9.03
C HIS A 51 1.78 3.99 8.78
N GLY A 52 0.59 3.43 8.57
CA GLY A 52 -0.66 4.16 8.43
C GLY A 52 -1.62 3.87 9.57
N PRO A 53 -2.79 4.52 9.60
CA PRO A 53 -3.81 4.28 10.62
C PRO A 53 -4.41 2.87 10.47
N GLY A 54 -4.07 1.94 11.38
CA GLY A 54 -4.60 0.57 11.37
C GLY A 54 -3.96 -0.36 10.32
N PHE A 55 -2.91 0.05 9.62
CA PHE A 55 -2.21 -0.79 8.65
C PHE A 55 -0.73 -0.42 8.51
N THR A 56 0.05 -1.34 7.92
CA THR A 56 1.41 -1.06 7.43
C THR A 56 1.50 -1.32 5.93
N CYS A 57 2.34 -0.57 5.24
CA CYS A 57 2.65 -0.73 3.83
C CYS A 57 4.11 -1.13 3.67
N GLU A 58 4.37 -2.24 2.99
CA GLU A 58 5.71 -2.67 2.59
C GLU A 58 5.93 -2.23 1.14
N VAL A 59 6.95 -1.39 0.95
CA VAL A 59 7.27 -0.78 -0.35
C VAL A 59 8.68 -1.20 -0.76
N ALA A 60 8.80 -1.84 -1.92
CA ALA A 60 10.10 -2.14 -2.50
C ALA A 60 10.78 -0.84 -2.97
N THR A 61 11.96 -0.55 -2.43
CA THR A 61 12.76 0.64 -2.75
C THR A 61 13.88 0.36 -3.75
N ALA A 62 14.06 -0.91 -4.15
CA ALA A 62 15.05 -1.30 -5.15
C ALA A 62 14.80 -0.69 -6.54
N GLN A 63 13.55 -0.31 -6.84
CA GLN A 63 13.16 0.31 -8.10
C GLN A 63 12.61 1.72 -7.86
N PRO A 64 12.89 2.69 -8.76
CA PRO A 64 12.39 4.05 -8.62
C PRO A 64 10.88 4.17 -8.89
N VAL A 65 10.30 3.17 -9.56
CA VAL A 65 8.89 3.10 -9.92
C VAL A 65 8.23 1.98 -9.14
N VAL A 66 7.13 2.29 -8.46
CA VAL A 66 6.40 1.30 -7.66
C VAL A 66 5.21 0.82 -8.47
N GLN A 67 5.05 -0.50 -8.57
CA GLN A 67 3.90 -1.13 -9.24
C GLN A 67 2.87 -1.63 -8.24
N GLN A 68 3.34 -2.12 -7.09
CA GLN A 68 2.52 -2.74 -6.07
C GLN A 68 3.06 -2.38 -4.69
N VAL A 69 2.14 -2.30 -3.73
CA VAL A 69 2.46 -2.14 -2.30
C VAL A 69 1.72 -3.22 -1.54
N LEU A 70 2.43 -3.96 -0.69
CA LEU A 70 1.80 -4.94 0.20
C LEU A 70 1.31 -4.22 1.45
N VAL A 71 0.03 -4.38 1.76
CA VAL A 71 -0.62 -3.75 2.90
C VAL A 71 -1.03 -4.82 3.89
N SER A 72 -0.55 -4.71 5.13
CA SER A 72 -0.94 -5.59 6.23
C SER A 72 -1.90 -4.85 7.15
N LEU A 73 -3.12 -5.37 7.31
CA LEU A 73 -4.12 -4.79 8.20
C LEU A 73 -3.80 -5.16 9.65
N LEU A 74 -3.68 -4.15 10.51
CA LEU A 74 -3.54 -4.28 11.95
C LEU A 74 -4.89 -4.12 12.66
N ASP A 75 -5.71 -3.21 12.15
CA ASP A 75 -7.08 -2.92 12.60
C ASP A 75 -7.92 -2.58 11.36
N GLU A 76 -8.85 -3.47 10.99
CA GLU A 76 -9.64 -3.35 9.75
C GLU A 76 -10.61 -2.16 9.80
N ASP A 77 -11.22 -1.90 10.96
CA ASP A 77 -12.22 -0.83 11.13
C ASP A 77 -11.57 0.55 10.97
N ILE A 78 -10.30 0.69 11.40
CA ILE A 78 -9.53 1.93 11.22
C ILE A 78 -8.92 2.01 9.81
N ALA A 79 -8.37 0.91 9.29
CA ALA A 79 -7.66 0.92 8.01
C ALA A 79 -8.60 1.11 6.82
N TRP A 80 -9.76 0.46 6.82
CA TRP A 80 -10.64 0.39 5.66
C TRP A 80 -11.13 1.75 5.15
N PRO A 81 -11.58 2.70 6.01
CA PRO A 81 -11.98 4.03 5.56
C PRO A 81 -10.83 4.81 4.90
N VAL A 82 -9.60 4.67 5.42
CA VAL A 82 -8.42 5.36 4.91
C VAL A 82 -8.01 4.78 3.55
N LEU A 83 -7.90 3.46 3.44
CA LEU A 83 -7.54 2.77 2.20
C LEU A 83 -8.61 2.95 1.11
N SER A 84 -9.89 2.92 1.48
CA SER A 84 -10.99 3.18 0.54
C SER A 84 -10.93 4.60 -0.02
N ARG A 85 -10.64 5.60 0.84
CA ARG A 85 -10.49 6.99 0.39
C ARG A 85 -9.28 7.17 -0.52
N LEU A 86 -8.15 6.55 -0.19
CA LEU A 86 -6.94 6.52 -1.01
C LEU A 86 -7.22 5.94 -2.40
N CYS A 87 -7.81 4.74 -2.44
CA CYS A 87 -8.14 4.06 -3.70
C CYS A 87 -9.08 4.91 -4.57
N LYS A 88 -10.12 5.51 -3.98
CA LYS A 88 -11.06 6.37 -4.70
C LYS A 88 -10.40 7.63 -5.27
N ALA A 89 -9.50 8.27 -4.53
CA ALA A 89 -8.84 9.51 -4.95
C ALA A 89 -7.81 9.26 -6.06
N GLU A 90 -6.99 8.23 -5.91
CA GLU A 90 -5.89 7.91 -6.82
C GLU A 90 -6.30 6.95 -7.95
N LYS A 91 -7.57 6.51 -7.95
CA LYS A 91 -8.13 5.49 -8.85
C LYS A 91 -7.39 4.14 -8.76
N TRP A 92 -6.83 3.84 -7.60
CA TRP A 92 -6.18 2.57 -7.31
C TRP A 92 -7.20 1.53 -6.88
N LYS A 93 -6.76 0.26 -6.88
CA LYS A 93 -7.51 -0.87 -6.35
C LYS A 93 -6.67 -1.59 -5.31
N MET A 94 -7.36 -2.24 -4.39
CA MET A 94 -6.76 -3.17 -3.44
C MET A 94 -7.27 -4.58 -3.70
N MET A 95 -6.38 -5.56 -3.74
CA MET A 95 -6.69 -6.98 -3.89
C MET A 95 -6.42 -7.70 -2.60
N ASP A 96 -7.40 -8.42 -2.09
CA ASP A 96 -7.19 -9.35 -0.98
C ASP A 96 -6.39 -10.56 -1.45
N VAL A 97 -5.25 -10.82 -0.80
CA VAL A 97 -4.30 -11.87 -1.20
C VAL A 97 -4.87 -13.27 -0.98
N GLU A 98 -5.77 -13.43 0.00
CA GLU A 98 -6.32 -14.74 0.34
C GLU A 98 -7.50 -15.11 -0.55
N THR A 99 -8.34 -14.13 -0.90
CA THR A 99 -9.59 -14.36 -1.63
C THR A 99 -9.53 -13.95 -3.10
N GLY A 100 -8.54 -13.17 -3.50
CA GLY A 100 -8.44 -12.55 -4.82
C GLY A 100 -9.50 -11.46 -5.07
N ARG A 101 -10.30 -11.10 -4.06
CA ARG A 101 -11.35 -10.08 -4.21
C ARG A 101 -10.72 -8.69 -4.37
N MET A 102 -11.23 -7.94 -5.34
CA MET A 102 -10.80 -6.58 -5.65
C MET A 102 -11.75 -5.57 -5.03
N PHE A 103 -11.20 -4.48 -4.50
CA PHE A 103 -11.93 -3.37 -3.90
C PHE A 103 -11.33 -2.03 -4.36
N GLY A 104 -12.11 -0.96 -4.26
CA GLY A 104 -11.74 0.41 -4.66
C GLY A 104 -12.58 0.92 -5.81
#